data_AF-A0A1Q7X9B2-F1
#
_entry.id   AF-A0A1Q7X9B2-F1
#
_cell.length_a   1.000
_cell.length_b   1.000
_cell.length_c   1.000
_cell.angle_alpha   90.00
_cell.angle_beta   90.00
_cell.angle_gamma   90.00
#
_symmetry.space_group_name_H-M   'P 1'
#
loop_
_entity.id
_entity.type
_entity.pdbx_description
1 polymer ?
#
loop_
_entity_poly.entity_id
_entity_poly.type
_entity_poly.pdbx_seq_one_letter_code
_entity_poly.pdbx_strand_id
1 'polypeptide(L)' 'MDVRHFELQDLLSEALIALEAGDRPAVEAALRKALRWVESDWLATPGQLHRAPHAPEAPGAEEHDENDEEE' A
#
# COMPACT_ATOMS: atom_id res chain seq x y z
N MET A 1 -14.72 7.69 -0.40
CA MET A 1 -13.51 8.52 -0.59
C MET A 1 -12.75 8.51 0.72
N ASP A 2 -11.58 7.86 0.76
CA ASP A 2 -10.76 7.73 1.96
C ASP A 2 -10.08 9.07 2.27
N VAL A 3 -10.63 9.78 3.26
CA VAL A 3 -10.11 11.06 3.80
C VAL A 3 -8.63 10.93 4.21
N ARG A 4 -8.22 9.72 4.60
CA ARG A 4 -6.85 9.35 4.95
C ARG A 4 -5.84 9.55 3.82
N HIS A 5 -6.22 9.23 2.58
CA HIS A 5 -5.29 9.33 1.46
C HIS A 5 -4.96 10.79 1.08
N PHE A 6 -5.86 11.73 1.42
CA PHE A 6 -5.65 13.16 1.19
C PHE A 6 -4.61 13.77 2.15
N GLU A 7 -4.55 13.33 3.41
CA GLU A 7 -3.61 13.89 4.39
C GLU A 7 -2.14 13.59 4.05
N LEU A 8 -1.83 12.37 3.58
CA LEU A 8 -0.47 12.03 3.19
C LEU A 8 -0.02 12.84 1.96
N GLN A 9 -0.92 13.01 0.99
CA GLN A 9 -0.65 13.80 -0.21
C GLN A 9 -0.36 15.26 0.14
N ASP A 10 -1.15 15.87 1.03
CA ASP A 10 -0.95 17.25 1.48
C ASP A 10 0.40 17.43 2.18
N LEU A 11 0.80 16.49 3.05
CA LEU A 11 2.10 16.54 3.74
C LEU A 11 3.30 16.43 2.77
N LEU A 12 3.16 15.62 1.72
CA LEU A 12 4.19 15.50 0.69
C LEU A 12 4.24 16.74 -0.21
N SER A 13 3.09 17.34 -0.52
CA SER A 13 3.02 18.62 -1.23
C SER A 13 3.64 19.77 -0.41
N GLU A 14 3.40 19.82 0.90
CA GLU A 14 4.04 20.79 1.81
C GLU A 14 5.57 20.64 1.80
N ALA A 15 6.08 19.40 1.82
CA ALA A 15 7.51 19.12 1.71
C ALA A 15 8.11 19.58 0.37
N LEU A 16 7.41 19.39 -0.75
CA LEU A 16 7.87 19.83 -2.07
C LEU A 16 7.94 21.36 -2.18
N ILE A 17 6.94 22.06 -1.67
CA ILE A 17 6.92 23.54 -1.63
C ILE A 17 8.08 24.06 -0.77
N ALA A 18 8.29 23.46 0.41
CA ALA A 18 9.40 23.82 1.29
C ALA A 18 10.77 23.54 0.65
N LEU A 19 10.89 22.46 -0.13
CA LEU A 19 12.10 22.11 -0.86
C LEU A 19 12.41 23.15 -1.94
N GLU A 20 11.39 23.56 -2.71
CA GLU A 20 11.53 24.61 -3.73
C GLU A 20 11.90 25.97 -3.11
N ALA A 21 11.40 26.26 -1.92
CA ALA A 21 11.78 27.44 -1.15
C ALA A 21 13.17 27.37 -0.50
N GLY A 22 13.83 26.20 -0.53
CA GLY A 22 15.11 25.97 0.16
C GLY A 22 15.01 25.89 1.69
N ASP A 23 13.79 25.76 2.23
CA ASP A 23 13.51 25.68 3.65
C ASP A 23 13.68 24.25 4.16
N ARG A 24 14.93 23.88 4.41
CA ARG A 24 15.32 22.56 4.90
C ARG A 24 14.61 22.13 6.20
N PRO A 25 14.45 22.98 7.25
CA PRO A 25 13.73 22.58 8.45
C PRO A 25 12.24 22.35 8.19
N ALA A 26 11.59 23.11 7.31
CA ALA A 26 10.20 22.86 6.93
C ALA A 26 10.04 21.53 6.17
N VAL A 27 10.98 21.19 5.27
CA VAL A 27 11.01 19.88 4.60
C VAL A 27 11.10 18.75 5.62
N GLU A 28 12.02 18.82 6.57
CA GLU A 28 12.18 17.79 7.60
C GLU A 28 10.91 17.65 8.45
N ALA A 29 10.30 18.77 8.85
CA ALA A 29 9.08 18.76 9.64
C ALA A 29 7.91 18.11 8.89
N ALA A 30 7.71 18.41 7.61
CA ALA A 30 6.66 17.83 6.78
C ALA A 30 6.87 16.33 6.57
N LEU A 31 8.10 15.90 6.23
CA LEU A 31 8.42 14.48 6.07
C LEU A 31 8.27 13.69 7.37
N ARG A 32 8.62 14.27 8.51
CA ARG A 32 8.45 13.61 9.82
C ARG A 32 6.99 13.43 10.19
N LYS A 33 6.12 14.38 9.82
CA LYS A 33 4.66 14.24 9.97
C LYS A 33 4.14 13.13 9.05
N ALA A 34 4.58 13.08 7.80
CA ALA A 34 4.19 12.04 6.85
C ALA A 34 4.59 10.64 7.33
N LEU A 35 5.80 10.46 7.86
CA LEU A 35 6.26 9.21 8.45
C LEU A 35 5.37 8.75 9.61
N ARG A 36 5.08 9.64 10.57
CA ARG A 36 4.18 9.31 11.69
C ARG A 36 2.78 8.95 11.24
N TRP A 37 2.30 9.62 10.19
CA TRP A 37 1.00 9.33 9.60
C TRP A 37 0.98 7.92 9.00
N VAL A 38 1.99 7.55 8.21
CA VAL A 38 2.13 6.20 7.64
C VAL A 38 2.28 5.14 8.72
N GLU A 39 3.07 5.40 9.76
CA GLU A 39 3.19 4.49 10.92
C GLU A 39 1.84 4.28 11.61
N SER A 40 1.06 5.36 11.79
CA SER A 40 -0.27 5.28 12.39
C SER A 40 -1.28 4.57 11.50
N ASP A 41 -1.26 4.78 10.19
CA ASP A 41 -2.16 4.10 9.24
C ASP A 41 -1.79 2.61 9.11
N TRP A 42 -0.51 2.29 9.07
CA TRP A 42 -0.01 0.91 9.08
C TRP A 42 -0.43 0.17 10.37
N LEU A 43 -0.29 0.82 11.53
CA LEU A 43 -0.73 0.26 12.81
C LEU A 43 -2.25 0.15 12.92
N ALA A 44 -3.01 1.06 12.30
CA ALA A 44 -4.46 1.01 12.23
C ALA A 44 -4.99 -0.08 11.28
N THR A 45 -4.14 -0.59 10.38
CA THR A 45 -4.50 -1.61 9.39
C THR A 45 -3.56 -2.82 9.41
N PRO A 46 -3.51 -3.60 10.52
CA PRO A 46 -2.55 -4.70 10.71
C PRO A 46 -2.89 -5.99 9.92
N GLY A 47 -3.37 -5.89 8.68
CA GLY A 47 -3.76 -7.05 7.89
C GLY A 47 -3.94 -6.87 6.38
N GLN A 48 -3.67 -5.69 5.80
CA GLN A 48 -3.89 -5.43 4.36
C GLN A 48 -2.62 -5.46 3.51
N LEU A 49 -1.54 -6.08 4.00
CA LEU A 49 -0.31 -6.26 3.24
C LEU A 49 -0.34 -7.44 2.25
N HIS A 50 -1.42 -8.22 2.17
CA HIS A 50 -1.53 -9.36 1.25
C HIS A 50 -2.85 -9.46 0.50
N ARG A 51 -3.23 -8.40 -0.22
CA ARG A 51 -4.04 -8.61 -1.43
C ARG A 51 -3.39 -7.90 -2.60
N ALA A 52 -2.46 -8.60 -3.23
CA ALA A 52 -2.11 -8.32 -4.60
C ALA A 52 -3.43 -8.28 -5.43
N PRO A 53 -3.77 -7.17 -6.08
CA PRO A 53 -4.80 -7.19 -7.10
C PRO A 53 -4.16 -7.89 -8.32
N HIS A 54 -4.69 -9.04 -8.71
CA HIS A 54 -4.15 -10.00 -9.69
C HIS A 54 -3.21 -11.09 -9.16
N ALA A 55 -3.79 -12.14 -8.61
CA ALA A 55 -3.49 -13.46 -9.14
C ALA A 55 -4.55 -13.73 -10.22
N PRO A 56 -4.20 -13.97 -11.50
CA PRO A 56 -5.17 -14.56 -12.41
C PRO A 56 -5.53 -15.94 -11.83
N GLU A 57 -6.82 -16.21 -11.66
CA GLU A 57 -7.31 -17.58 -11.50
C GLU A 57 -6.69 -18.40 -12.63
N ALA A 58 -5.84 -19.37 -12.31
CA ALA A 58 -5.40 -20.35 -13.29
C ALA A 58 -6.61 -21.27 -13.54
N PRO A 59 -7.24 -21.26 -14.74
CA PRO A 59 -8.25 -22.25 -15.06
C PRO A 59 -7.52 -23.53 -15.46
N GLY A 60 -7.80 -24.64 -14.79
CA GLY A 60 -7.42 -25.97 -15.30
C GLY A 60 -6.56 -26.84 -14.39
N ALA A 61 -6.75 -26.81 -13.07
CA ALA A 61 -6.51 -28.02 -12.28
C ALA A 61 -7.80 -28.86 -12.32
N GLU A 62 -8.16 -29.36 -13.51
CA GLU A 62 -9.02 -30.54 -13.58
C GLU A 62 -8.11 -31.72 -13.27
N GLU A 63 -8.38 -32.32 -12.12
CA GLU A 63 -7.72 -33.48 -11.57
C GLU A 63 -7.93 -34.64 -12.56
N HIS A 64 -6.83 -35.09 -13.16
CA HIS A 64 -6.82 -36.26 -14.04
C HIS A 64 -7.02 -37.49 -13.15
N ASP A 65 -8.28 -37.89 -12.97
CA ASP A 65 -8.64 -39.14 -12.30
C ASP A 65 -8.43 -40.29 -13.31
N GLU A 66 -7.23 -40.86 -13.28
CA GLU A 66 -6.91 -42.11 -13.97
C GLU A 66 -7.72 -43.24 -13.31
N ASN A 67 -8.90 -43.52 -13.84
CA ASN A 67 -9.68 -44.69 -13.46
C ASN A 67 -9.09 -45.93 -14.14
N ASP A 68 -8.11 -46.54 -13.47
CA ASP A 68 -7.60 -47.88 -13.71
C ASP A 68 -8.31 -48.82 -12.70
N GLU A 69 -9.27 -49.62 -13.17
CA GLU A 69 -9.56 -50.93 -12.56
C GLU A 69 -10.34 -51.81 -13.55
N GLU A 70 -9.73 -52.96 -13.85
CA GLU A 70 -10.20 -54.08 -14.66
C GLU A 70 -11.40 -54.81 -14.02
N GLU A 71 -12.37 -55.25 -14.84
CA GLU A 71 -12.95 -56.63 -14.86
C GLU A 71 -14.01 -56.80 -15.97
#